data_AF-A0A9P5KUR5-F1
#
_entry.id   AF-A0A9P5KUR5-F1
#
_cell.length_a   1.000
_cell.length_b   1.000
_cell.length_c   1.000
_cell.angle_alpha   90.00
_cell.angle_beta   90.00
_cell.angle_gamma   90.00
#
_symmetry.space_group_name_H-M   'P 1'
#
loop_
_entity.id
_entity.type
_entity.pdbx_description
1 polymer ?
#
loop_
_entity_poly.entity_id
_entity_poly.type
_entity_poly.pdbx_seq_one_letter_code
_entity_poly.pdbx_strand_id
1 'polypeptide(L)'
;MITVMGIAMLRLNKMKEKWRVKIAKAILDADESNKIQKKTWIQKLKPSSWSKKYAMAILPFITTLREGLELVVFIGGVSLGTPATAFPIAVIAGLAAGTAIGYLIYRGGNYMSIQIFLIASTCFLYLISAGLFSRAIWYFQMYKFAQQTGGDVAESGSGPGSYNIKQSVWHVNCCNPETDGGWQIFNALFGWQNSATYGSVISYNIYWLMIIALFIGLLWIERRGGSIPFIGRFQKKQLSAREADELVRRAEKTTANIALNPVEDVEKSSPIPR
;
A
#
# COMPACT_ATOMS: atom_id res chain seq x y z
N MET A 1 -3.20 -7.41 -5.68
CA MET A 1 -2.99 -5.99 -5.30
C MET A 1 -2.02 -5.86 -4.13
N ILE A 2 -2.28 -6.54 -3.00
CA ILE A 2 -1.43 -6.47 -1.79
C ILE A 2 0.03 -6.84 -2.09
N THR A 3 0.27 -7.90 -2.88
CA THR A 3 1.62 -8.35 -3.26
C THR A 3 2.44 -7.26 -3.96
N VAL A 4 1.83 -6.61 -4.95
CA VAL A 4 2.41 -5.53 -5.75
C VAL A 4 2.66 -4.29 -4.88
N MET A 5 1.71 -3.93 -4.02
CA MET A 5 1.85 -2.82 -3.09
C MET A 5 2.96 -3.06 -2.05
N GLY A 6 3.10 -4.28 -1.53
CA GLY A 6 4.19 -4.64 -0.62
C GLY A 6 5.59 -4.46 -1.25
N ILE A 7 5.75 -4.84 -2.52
CA ILE A 7 7.01 -4.64 -3.26
C ILE A 7 7.30 -3.15 -3.47
N ALA A 8 6.26 -2.36 -3.77
CA ALA A 8 6.39 -0.91 -3.93
C ALA A 8 6.81 -0.25 -2.60
N MET A 9 6.24 -0.68 -1.48
CA MET A 9 6.59 -0.19 -0.14
C MET A 9 8.05 -0.46 0.22
N LEU A 10 8.59 -1.65 -0.09
CA LEU A 10 10.01 -1.96 0.14
C LEU A 10 10.97 -1.08 -0.67
N ARG A 11 10.51 -0.52 -1.80
CA ARG A 11 11.28 0.42 -2.64
C ARG A 11 11.09 1.89 -2.25
N LEU A 12 10.33 2.19 -1.19
CA LEU A 12 10.03 3.56 -0.79
C LEU A 12 11.28 4.40 -0.52
N ASN A 13 12.34 3.83 0.04
CA ASN A 13 13.54 4.60 0.37
C ASN A 13 14.21 5.16 -0.89
N LYS A 14 14.42 4.31 -1.92
CA LYS A 14 14.96 4.72 -3.23
C LYS A 14 14.02 5.68 -3.97
N MET A 15 12.71 5.51 -3.80
CA MET A 15 11.74 6.45 -4.37
C MET A 15 11.83 7.80 -3.69
N LYS A 16 11.86 7.86 -2.35
CA LYS A 16 11.97 9.09 -1.56
C LYS A 16 13.16 9.95 -2.01
N GLU A 17 14.33 9.35 -2.20
CA GLU A 17 15.52 10.05 -2.71
C GLU A 17 15.30 10.63 -4.12
N LYS A 18 14.78 9.83 -5.05
CA LYS A 18 14.46 10.31 -6.42
C LYS A 18 13.43 11.43 -6.41
N TRP A 19 12.43 11.34 -5.54
CA TRP A 19 11.40 12.37 -5.37
C TRP A 19 11.99 13.64 -4.78
N ARG A 20 12.88 13.54 -3.78
CA ARG A 20 13.61 14.68 -3.21
C ARG A 20 14.39 15.45 -4.27
N VAL A 21 15.11 14.74 -5.15
CA VAL A 21 15.86 15.37 -6.27
C VAL A 21 14.92 16.01 -7.29
N LYS A 22 13.80 15.36 -7.64
CA LYS A 22 12.82 15.94 -8.57
C LYS A 22 12.18 17.21 -8.03
N ILE A 23 11.88 17.26 -6.73
CA ILE A 23 11.34 18.45 -6.07
C ILE A 23 12.39 19.56 -6.06
N ALA A 24 13.64 19.26 -5.68
CA ALA A 24 14.72 20.24 -5.70
C ALA A 24 14.92 20.84 -7.10
N LYS A 25 14.91 19.99 -8.14
CA LYS A 25 14.97 20.45 -9.54
C LYS A 25 13.77 21.32 -9.91
N ALA A 26 12.55 20.95 -9.51
CA ALA A 26 11.36 21.74 -9.79
C ALA A 26 11.37 23.11 -9.10
N ILE A 27 11.98 23.23 -7.91
CA ILE A 27 12.18 24.51 -7.21
C ILE A 27 13.18 25.39 -7.96
N LEU A 28 14.31 24.82 -8.40
CA LEU A 28 15.32 25.56 -9.17
C LEU A 28 14.78 26.01 -10.54
N ASP A 29 14.07 25.14 -11.26
CA ASP A 29 13.43 25.47 -12.53
C ASP A 29 12.35 26.56 -12.34
N ALA A 30 11.66 26.60 -11.18
CA ALA A 30 10.70 27.65 -10.86
C ALA A 30 11.37 29.02 -10.62
N ASP A 31 12.51 29.05 -9.92
CA ASP A 31 13.31 30.27 -9.73
C ASP A 31 13.88 30.80 -11.05
N GLU A 32 14.45 29.92 -11.88
CA GLU A 32 14.90 30.32 -13.23
C GLU A 32 13.73 30.82 -14.08
N SER A 33 12.55 30.18 -14.00
CA SER A 33 11.37 30.64 -14.73
C SER A 33 10.92 32.03 -14.26
N ASN A 34 10.99 32.36 -12.97
CA ASN A 34 10.69 33.70 -12.46
C ASN A 34 11.67 34.76 -12.97
N LYS A 35 12.96 34.41 -13.13
CA LYS A 35 13.97 35.30 -13.75
C LYS A 35 13.79 35.46 -15.26
N ILE A 36 13.38 34.40 -15.96
CA ILE A 36 13.15 34.37 -17.41
C ILE A 36 11.78 34.97 -17.79
N GLN A 37 10.79 34.95 -16.89
CA GLN A 37 9.46 35.55 -17.06
C GLN A 37 9.51 37.09 -17.22
N LYS A 38 10.67 37.71 -17.02
CA LYS A 38 10.95 39.09 -17.44
C LYS A 38 11.02 39.27 -18.97
N LYS A 39 10.99 38.20 -19.78
CA LYS A 39 11.27 38.28 -21.24
C LYS A 39 10.33 37.59 -22.23
N THR A 40 9.30 36.81 -21.85
CA THR A 40 8.49 36.14 -22.90
C THR A 40 7.01 35.93 -22.54
N TRP A 41 6.15 36.69 -23.21
CA TRP A 41 4.69 36.69 -23.16
C TRP A 41 4.01 35.37 -23.65
N ILE A 42 4.79 34.39 -24.14
CA ILE A 42 4.28 33.20 -24.86
C ILE A 42 3.94 32.01 -23.92
N GLN A 43 4.30 32.05 -22.63
CA GLN A 43 4.02 30.92 -21.70
C GLN A 43 2.58 30.88 -21.12
N LYS A 44 1.72 31.85 -21.45
CA LYS A 44 0.35 31.95 -20.90
C LYS A 44 -0.66 30.90 -21.40
N LEU A 45 -0.28 29.99 -22.31
CA LEU A 45 -1.17 28.99 -22.90
C LEU A 45 -0.82 27.52 -22.54
N LYS A 46 -0.35 27.25 -21.31
CA LYS A 46 -0.28 25.87 -20.79
C LYS A 46 -1.22 25.68 -19.59
N PRO A 47 -2.25 24.82 -19.67
CA PRO A 47 -3.14 24.48 -18.53
C PRO A 47 -2.45 23.69 -17.40
N SER A 48 -1.12 23.68 -17.36
CA SER A 48 -0.30 22.91 -16.41
C SER A 48 -0.12 23.59 -15.04
N SER A 49 -0.42 24.89 -14.90
CA SER A 49 -0.15 25.61 -13.64
C SER A 49 -1.11 25.21 -12.51
N TRP A 50 -2.39 24.98 -12.81
CA TRP A 50 -3.39 24.55 -11.82
C TRP A 50 -3.12 23.13 -11.30
N SER A 51 -2.81 22.19 -12.20
CA SER A 51 -2.44 20.83 -11.79
C SER A 51 -1.17 20.81 -10.94
N LYS A 52 -0.15 21.63 -11.25
CA LYS A 52 1.06 21.74 -10.41
C LYS A 52 0.79 22.33 -9.02
N LYS A 53 -0.08 23.34 -8.92
CA LYS A 53 -0.40 24.01 -7.65
C LYS A 53 -1.22 23.11 -6.70
N TYR A 54 -2.10 22.27 -7.24
CA TYR A 54 -2.93 21.35 -6.45
C TYR A 54 -2.42 19.89 -6.42
N ALA A 55 -1.36 19.55 -7.17
CA ALA A 55 -0.81 18.19 -7.22
C ALA A 55 -0.42 17.64 -5.84
N MET A 56 0.11 18.48 -4.95
CA MET A 56 0.49 18.06 -3.60
C MET A 56 -0.71 17.73 -2.70
N ALA A 57 -1.90 18.27 -3.01
CA ALA A 57 -3.14 17.99 -2.26
C ALA A 57 -3.98 16.87 -2.91
N ILE A 58 -4.04 16.84 -4.25
CA ILE A 58 -4.82 15.86 -5.02
C ILE A 58 -4.27 14.44 -4.86
N LEU A 59 -2.94 14.27 -4.78
CA LEU A 59 -2.34 12.93 -4.69
C LEU A 59 -2.69 12.19 -3.39
N PRO A 60 -2.53 12.80 -2.18
CA PRO A 60 -3.06 12.22 -0.96
C PRO A 60 -4.57 11.98 -1.00
N PHE A 61 -5.33 12.94 -1.54
CA PHE A 61 -6.80 12.85 -1.62
C PHE A 61 -7.29 11.64 -2.44
N ILE A 62 -6.78 11.48 -3.67
CA ILE A 62 -7.13 10.33 -4.53
C ILE A 62 -6.69 9.02 -3.88
N THR A 63 -5.52 9.01 -3.24
CA THR A 63 -5.01 7.81 -2.54
C THR A 63 -5.93 7.43 -1.39
N THR A 64 -6.30 8.38 -0.53
CA THR A 64 -7.22 8.12 0.60
C THR A 64 -8.60 7.72 0.13
N LEU A 65 -9.10 8.31 -0.96
CA LEU A 65 -10.41 7.96 -1.52
C LEU A 65 -10.40 6.52 -2.06
N ARG A 66 -9.36 6.12 -2.78
CA ARG A 66 -9.23 4.76 -3.31
C ARG A 66 -9.14 3.71 -2.21
N GLU A 67 -8.22 3.88 -1.26
CA GLU A 67 -8.07 2.93 -0.15
C GLU A 67 -9.33 2.93 0.74
N GLY A 68 -9.97 4.09 0.95
CA GLY A 68 -11.23 4.20 1.66
C GLY A 68 -12.41 3.51 0.94
N LEU A 69 -12.48 3.60 -0.38
CA LEU A 69 -13.52 2.94 -1.17
C LEU A 69 -13.35 1.42 -1.16
N GLU A 70 -12.13 0.90 -1.25
CA GLU A 70 -11.85 -0.53 -1.10
C GLU A 70 -12.35 -1.05 0.27
N LEU A 71 -12.13 -0.29 1.34
CA LEU A 71 -12.61 -0.63 2.68
C LEU A 71 -14.14 -0.62 2.77
N VAL A 72 -14.82 0.40 2.24
CA VAL A 72 -16.29 0.50 2.29
C VAL A 72 -16.94 -0.62 1.49
N VAL A 73 -16.42 -0.95 0.31
CA VAL A 73 -16.93 -2.08 -0.49
C VAL A 73 -16.70 -3.41 0.23
N PHE A 74 -15.56 -3.57 0.91
CA PHE A 74 -15.26 -4.77 1.68
C PHE A 74 -16.20 -4.94 2.88
N ILE A 75 -16.40 -3.87 3.67
CA ILE A 75 -17.32 -3.87 4.82
C ILE A 75 -18.76 -4.11 4.33
N GLY A 76 -19.17 -3.44 3.25
CA GLY A 76 -20.48 -3.64 2.63
C GLY A 76 -20.72 -5.09 2.24
N GLY A 77 -19.73 -5.74 1.61
CA GLY A 77 -19.79 -7.15 1.22
C GLY A 77 -19.93 -8.12 2.41
N VAL A 78 -19.28 -7.85 3.54
CA VAL A 78 -19.39 -8.71 4.74
C VAL A 78 -20.61 -8.39 5.61
N SER A 79 -21.23 -7.23 5.43
CA SER A 79 -22.36 -6.77 6.26
C SER A 79 -23.71 -7.43 5.92
N LEU A 80 -23.86 -7.98 4.71
CA LEU A 80 -25.13 -8.56 4.24
C LEU A 80 -25.55 -9.84 4.99
N GLY A 81 -24.64 -10.46 5.76
CA GLY A 81 -24.86 -11.75 6.43
C GLY A 81 -24.94 -11.70 7.96
N THR A 82 -24.88 -10.52 8.60
CA THR A 82 -24.80 -10.41 10.08
C THR A 82 -25.80 -9.40 10.67
N PRO A 83 -26.29 -9.64 11.90
CA PRO A 83 -27.29 -8.78 12.53
C PRO A 83 -26.78 -7.35 12.76
N ALA A 84 -27.63 -6.35 12.46
CA ALA A 84 -27.32 -4.91 12.48
C ALA A 84 -26.79 -4.39 13.83
N THR A 85 -27.06 -5.10 14.93
CA THR A 85 -26.67 -4.73 16.29
C THR A 85 -25.20 -5.04 16.61
N ALA A 86 -24.53 -5.90 15.84
CA ALA A 86 -23.13 -6.26 16.08
C ALA A 86 -22.12 -5.23 15.52
N PHE A 87 -22.54 -4.41 14.55
CA PHE A 87 -21.64 -3.46 13.87
C PHE A 87 -21.14 -2.31 14.75
N PRO A 88 -21.97 -1.63 15.58
CA PRO A 88 -21.51 -0.46 16.34
C PRO A 88 -20.37 -0.79 17.31
N ILE A 89 -20.43 -1.95 17.96
CA ILE A 89 -19.39 -2.41 18.89
C ILE A 89 -18.08 -2.69 18.13
N ALA A 90 -18.15 -3.34 16.96
CA ALA A 90 -16.98 -3.59 16.13
C ALA A 90 -16.32 -2.29 15.63
N VAL A 91 -17.13 -1.29 15.25
CA VAL A 91 -16.63 0.03 14.81
C VAL A 91 -15.94 0.78 15.95
N ILE A 92 -16.54 0.82 17.14
CA ILE A 92 -15.94 1.48 18.31
C ILE A 92 -14.65 0.77 18.73
N ALA A 93 -14.66 -0.56 18.78
CA ALA A 93 -13.47 -1.34 19.11
C ALA A 93 -12.36 -1.15 18.07
N GLY A 94 -12.70 -1.15 16.78
CA GLY A 94 -11.77 -0.91 15.68
C GLY A 94 -11.17 0.50 15.72
N LEU A 95 -11.98 1.53 15.98
CA LEU A 95 -11.52 2.90 16.16
C LEU A 95 -10.60 3.02 17.38
N ALA A 96 -10.99 2.47 18.53
CA ALA A 96 -10.18 2.50 19.74
C ALA A 96 -8.83 1.79 19.52
N ALA A 97 -8.83 0.60 18.93
CA ALA A 97 -7.61 -0.14 18.62
C ALA A 97 -6.75 0.59 17.58
N GLY A 98 -7.35 1.16 16.54
CA GLY A 98 -6.67 1.93 15.51
C GLY A 98 -6.03 3.21 16.06
N THR A 99 -6.74 3.96 16.90
CA THR A 99 -6.20 5.15 17.58
C THR A 99 -5.08 4.77 18.54
N ALA A 100 -5.20 3.65 19.28
CA ALA A 100 -4.14 3.17 20.16
C ALA A 100 -2.86 2.81 19.38
N ILE A 101 -2.98 2.03 18.30
CA ILE A 101 -1.84 1.68 17.43
C ILE A 101 -1.25 2.93 16.77
N GLY A 102 -2.10 3.84 16.28
CA GLY A 102 -1.67 5.10 15.68
C GLY A 102 -0.89 5.98 16.67
N TYR A 103 -1.35 6.05 17.91
CA TYR A 103 -0.65 6.76 18.99
C TYR A 103 0.71 6.10 19.32
N LEU A 104 0.76 4.77 19.37
CA LEU A 104 2.01 4.02 19.57
C LEU A 104 3.02 4.30 18.44
N ILE A 105 2.57 4.34 17.19
CA ILE A 105 3.41 4.67 16.03
C ILE A 105 3.87 6.13 16.10
N TYR A 106 3.00 7.07 16.45
CA TYR A 106 3.37 8.48 16.57
C TYR A 106 4.46 8.69 17.62
N ARG A 107 4.33 8.05 18.78
CA ARG A 107 5.34 8.13 19.85
C ARG A 107 6.61 7.35 19.51
N GLY A 108 6.49 6.20 18.84
CA GLY A 108 7.61 5.34 18.43
C GLY A 108 8.35 5.82 17.17
N GLY A 109 7.77 6.74 16.40
CA GLY A 109 8.31 7.20 15.12
C GLY A 109 9.63 7.95 15.21
N ASN A 110 9.99 8.50 16.38
CA ASN A 110 11.28 9.13 16.61
C ASN A 110 12.41 8.12 16.91
N TYR A 111 12.06 6.90 17.34
CA TYR A 111 13.03 5.86 17.73
C TYR A 111 13.22 4.76 16.68
N MET A 112 12.19 4.45 15.87
CA MET A 112 12.28 3.43 14.83
C MET A 112 12.77 4.00 13.51
N SER A 113 13.74 3.34 12.87
CA SER A 113 14.06 3.64 11.47
C SER A 113 12.85 3.29 10.59
N ILE A 114 12.46 4.22 9.72
CA ILE A 114 11.36 4.03 8.74
C ILE A 114 11.52 2.71 7.97
N GLN A 115 12.76 2.28 7.75
CA GLN A 115 13.07 1.03 7.06
C GLN A 115 12.59 -0.22 7.83
N ILE A 116 12.85 -0.30 9.14
CA ILE A 116 12.41 -1.46 9.95
C ILE A 116 10.88 -1.51 10.01
N PHE A 117 10.23 -0.36 10.18
CA PHE A 117 8.77 -0.26 10.15
C PHE A 117 8.18 -0.76 8.83
N LEU A 118 8.75 -0.34 7.70
CA LEU A 118 8.29 -0.78 6.37
C LEU A 118 8.54 -2.26 6.12
N ILE A 119 9.65 -2.82 6.62
CA ILE A 119 9.92 -4.26 6.51
C ILE A 119 8.89 -5.04 7.34
N ALA A 120 8.66 -4.65 8.60
CA ALA A 120 7.70 -5.31 9.46
C ALA A 120 6.27 -5.26 8.90
N SER A 121 5.83 -4.09 8.42
CA SER A 121 4.49 -3.94 7.84
C SER A 121 4.33 -4.72 6.54
N THR A 122 5.36 -4.79 5.69
CA THR A 122 5.30 -5.60 4.45
C THR A 122 5.32 -7.10 4.72
N CYS A 123 6.06 -7.58 5.73
CA CYS A 123 5.95 -8.96 6.20
C CYS A 123 4.53 -9.28 6.67
N PHE A 124 3.91 -8.39 7.45
CA PHE A 124 2.53 -8.55 7.91
C PHE A 124 1.52 -8.56 6.74
N LEU A 125 1.68 -7.66 5.76
CA LEU A 125 0.84 -7.63 4.56
C LEU A 125 0.97 -8.91 3.72
N TYR A 126 2.17 -9.51 3.65
CA TYR A 126 2.34 -10.79 2.95
C TYR A 126 1.70 -11.96 3.69
N LEU A 127 1.73 -11.97 5.02
CA LEU A 127 1.00 -12.96 5.83
C LEU A 127 -0.51 -12.91 5.55
N ILE A 128 -1.10 -11.71 5.55
CA ILE A 128 -2.51 -11.51 5.23
C ILE A 128 -2.82 -11.99 3.82
N SER A 129 -2.01 -11.58 2.84
CA SER A 129 -2.24 -11.97 1.45
C SER A 129 -2.11 -13.48 1.23
N ALA A 130 -1.21 -14.17 1.95
CA ALA A 130 -1.11 -15.63 1.94
C ALA A 130 -2.36 -16.29 2.54
N GLY A 131 -2.86 -15.75 3.66
CA GLY A 131 -4.08 -16.21 4.32
C GLY A 131 -5.32 -16.07 3.45
N LEU A 132 -5.51 -14.90 2.82
CA LEU A 132 -6.62 -14.63 1.90
C LEU A 132 -6.57 -15.54 0.67
N PHE A 133 -5.38 -15.80 0.12
CA PHE A 133 -5.23 -16.70 -1.02
C PHE A 133 -5.59 -18.15 -0.66
N SER A 134 -5.09 -18.64 0.48
CA SER A 134 -5.43 -19.97 1.00
C SER A 134 -6.93 -20.12 1.23
N ARG A 135 -7.58 -19.11 1.83
CA ARG A 135 -9.03 -19.09 2.05
C ARG A 135 -9.84 -19.12 0.77
N ALA A 136 -9.44 -18.37 -0.25
CA ALA A 136 -10.16 -18.39 -1.54
C ALA A 136 -10.22 -19.82 -2.10
N ILE A 137 -9.11 -20.54 -2.07
CA ILE A 137 -9.03 -21.94 -2.55
C ILE A 137 -9.85 -22.86 -1.67
N TRP A 138 -9.82 -22.66 -0.35
CA TRP A 138 -10.67 -23.40 0.58
C TRP A 138 -12.16 -23.21 0.24
N TYR A 139 -12.62 -21.96 0.03
CA TYR A 139 -14.02 -21.69 -0.34
C TYR A 139 -14.42 -22.36 -1.65
N PHE A 140 -13.55 -22.39 -2.66
CA PHE A 140 -13.84 -23.11 -3.91
C PHE A 140 -13.98 -24.62 -3.70
N GLN A 141 -13.17 -25.21 -2.82
CA GLN A 141 -13.25 -26.64 -2.51
C GLN A 141 -14.47 -26.97 -1.66
N MET A 142 -14.79 -26.13 -0.68
CA MET A 142 -15.96 -26.29 0.16
C MET A 142 -17.25 -26.12 -0.65
N TYR A 143 -17.29 -25.19 -1.60
CA TYR A 143 -18.41 -25.03 -2.52
C TYR A 143 -18.66 -26.29 -3.38
N LYS A 144 -17.59 -26.93 -3.89
CA LYS A 144 -17.72 -28.20 -4.61
C LYS A 144 -18.22 -29.33 -3.72
N PHE A 145 -17.76 -29.37 -2.47
CA PHE A 145 -18.22 -30.36 -1.50
C PHE A 145 -19.70 -30.18 -1.16
N ALA A 146 -20.13 -28.95 -0.90
CA ALA A 146 -21.53 -28.59 -0.65
C ALA A 146 -22.47 -29.01 -1.79
N GLN A 147 -22.03 -28.83 -3.06
CA GLN A 147 -22.80 -29.31 -4.21
C GLN A 147 -22.90 -30.84 -4.27
N GLN A 148 -21.85 -31.57 -3.88
CA GLN A 148 -21.84 -33.03 -3.90
C GLN A 148 -22.71 -33.65 -2.81
N THR A 149 -22.80 -33.00 -1.65
CA THR A 149 -23.61 -33.45 -0.51
C THR A 149 -25.09 -33.07 -0.63
N GLY A 150 -25.45 -32.23 -1.61
CA GLY A 150 -26.84 -31.84 -1.87
C GLY A 150 -27.50 -31.04 -0.73
N GLY A 151 -26.70 -30.46 0.17
CA GLY A 151 -27.16 -29.75 1.37
C GLY A 151 -26.08 -28.85 1.94
N ASP A 152 -26.48 -27.94 2.84
CA ASP A 152 -25.58 -26.96 3.44
C ASP A 152 -24.70 -27.62 4.51
N VAL A 153 -23.43 -27.83 4.17
CA VAL A 153 -22.43 -28.44 5.05
C VAL A 153 -22.06 -27.54 6.23
N ALA A 154 -22.41 -26.25 6.18
CA ALA A 154 -22.24 -25.32 7.30
C ALA A 154 -23.16 -25.66 8.49
N GLU A 155 -24.37 -26.16 8.22
CA GLU A 155 -25.36 -26.56 9.25
C GLU A 155 -24.92 -27.79 10.05
N SER A 156 -23.96 -28.56 9.53
CA SER A 156 -23.41 -29.75 10.21
C SER A 156 -22.38 -29.40 11.29
N GLY A 157 -22.04 -28.11 11.46
CA GLY A 157 -21.12 -27.62 12.48
C GLY A 157 -19.72 -28.23 12.38
N SER A 158 -19.12 -28.57 13.53
CA SER A 158 -17.77 -29.14 13.61
C SER A 158 -17.78 -30.66 13.86
N GLY A 159 -18.89 -31.33 13.56
CA GLY A 159 -19.07 -32.76 13.81
C GLY A 159 -18.74 -33.67 12.61
N PRO A 160 -18.72 -35.01 12.81
CA PRO A 160 -18.52 -35.96 11.72
C PRO A 160 -19.56 -35.76 10.61
N GLY A 161 -19.11 -35.57 9.37
CA GLY A 161 -19.97 -35.30 8.22
C GLY A 161 -19.93 -33.85 7.72
N SER A 162 -19.35 -32.91 8.47
CA SER A 162 -19.21 -31.51 8.04
C SER A 162 -18.00 -31.22 7.15
N TYR A 163 -17.12 -32.22 6.94
CA TYR A 163 -15.89 -32.07 6.16
C TYR A 163 -15.63 -33.29 5.27
N ASN A 164 -14.93 -33.06 4.16
CA ASN A 164 -14.52 -34.14 3.27
C ASN A 164 -13.25 -34.81 3.76
N ILE A 165 -13.38 -35.99 4.37
CA ILE A 165 -12.28 -36.79 4.92
C ILE A 165 -11.19 -37.11 3.87
N LYS A 166 -11.56 -37.21 2.58
CA LYS A 166 -10.59 -37.53 1.51
C LYS A 166 -9.72 -36.34 1.11
N GLN A 167 -10.17 -35.11 1.37
CA GLN A 167 -9.47 -33.88 0.97
C GLN A 167 -9.00 -33.04 2.15
N SER A 168 -9.46 -33.31 3.36
CA SER A 168 -8.98 -32.68 4.59
C SER A 168 -7.60 -33.21 4.98
N VAL A 169 -6.66 -32.31 5.28
CA VAL A 169 -5.36 -32.62 5.89
C VAL A 169 -5.53 -32.81 7.38
N TRP A 170 -6.27 -31.89 8.02
CA TRP A 170 -6.64 -31.97 9.42
C TRP A 170 -8.07 -31.47 9.62
N HIS A 171 -8.65 -31.95 10.71
CA HIS A 171 -9.90 -31.46 11.27
C HIS A 171 -9.71 -31.39 12.79
N VAL A 172 -10.12 -30.28 13.40
CA VAL A 172 -10.13 -30.12 14.86
C VAL A 172 -11.59 -29.93 15.25
N ASN A 173 -12.07 -30.37 16.41
CA ASN A 173 -13.49 -30.15 16.75
C ASN A 173 -13.73 -28.79 17.46
N CYS A 174 -12.65 -28.13 17.88
CA CYS A 174 -12.65 -26.81 18.48
C CYS A 174 -11.94 -25.80 17.57
N CYS A 175 -12.21 -24.51 17.76
CA CYS A 175 -11.58 -23.42 17.02
C CYS A 175 -12.14 -23.24 15.60
N ASN A 176 -13.45 -23.46 15.45
CA ASN A 176 -14.15 -23.22 14.18
C ASN A 176 -14.41 -21.70 14.03
N PRO A 177 -13.93 -21.06 12.94
CA PRO A 177 -14.16 -19.63 12.74
C PRO A 177 -15.64 -19.27 12.58
N GLU A 178 -16.53 -20.17 12.21
CA GLU A 178 -17.95 -19.85 12.02
C GLU A 178 -18.74 -19.89 13.34
N THR A 179 -18.42 -20.83 14.24
CA THR A 179 -19.17 -21.04 15.49
C THR A 179 -18.46 -20.48 16.73
N ASP A 180 -17.12 -20.45 16.75
CA ASP A 180 -16.34 -20.05 17.92
C ASP A 180 -15.86 -18.60 17.79
N GLY A 181 -16.29 -17.75 18.73
CA GLY A 181 -15.90 -16.34 18.80
C GLY A 181 -14.37 -16.15 18.89
N GLY A 182 -13.83 -15.22 18.08
CA GLY A 182 -12.41 -14.85 18.08
C GLY A 182 -11.55 -15.58 17.03
N TRP A 183 -11.87 -16.83 16.67
CA TRP A 183 -11.14 -17.57 15.63
C TRP A 183 -11.36 -16.99 14.22
N GLN A 184 -12.42 -16.21 14.04
CA GLN A 184 -12.68 -15.37 12.86
C GLN A 184 -11.52 -14.43 12.53
N ILE A 185 -10.84 -13.88 13.55
CA ILE A 185 -9.72 -12.95 13.36
C ILE A 185 -8.52 -13.70 12.77
N PHE A 186 -8.21 -14.88 13.30
CA PHE A 186 -7.13 -15.73 12.77
C PHE A 186 -7.44 -16.26 11.38
N ASN A 187 -8.71 -16.57 11.11
CA ASN A 187 -9.18 -16.92 9.77
C ASN A 187 -9.05 -15.72 8.80
N ALA A 188 -9.40 -14.50 9.22
CA ALA A 188 -9.23 -13.29 8.41
C ALA A 188 -7.75 -12.92 8.16
N LEU A 189 -6.89 -13.03 9.17
CA LEU A 189 -5.49 -12.59 9.10
C LEU A 189 -4.54 -13.64 8.54
N PHE A 190 -4.68 -14.90 8.94
CA PHE A 190 -3.74 -15.96 8.58
C PHE A 190 -4.34 -17.02 7.66
N GLY A 191 -5.66 -16.95 7.40
CA GLY A 191 -6.35 -17.98 6.65
C GLY A 191 -6.55 -19.28 7.45
N TRP A 192 -6.49 -19.21 8.78
CA TRP A 192 -6.70 -20.35 9.66
C TRP A 192 -8.07 -20.99 9.40
N GLN A 193 -8.10 -22.31 9.24
CA GLN A 193 -9.34 -23.07 9.17
C GLN A 193 -9.21 -24.35 9.98
N ASN A 194 -10.26 -24.64 10.72
CA ASN A 194 -10.42 -25.82 11.55
C ASN A 194 -10.38 -27.11 10.72
N SER A 195 -10.99 -27.08 9.53
CA SER A 195 -10.98 -28.15 8.53
C SER A 195 -10.13 -27.76 7.32
N ALA A 196 -8.80 -27.83 7.43
CA ALA A 196 -7.96 -27.45 6.30
C ALA A 196 -7.89 -28.57 5.25
N THR A 197 -8.00 -28.19 3.99
CA THR A 197 -7.91 -29.08 2.84
C THR A 197 -6.50 -29.07 2.24
N TYR A 198 -6.13 -30.12 1.51
CA TYR A 198 -4.83 -30.18 0.83
C TYR A 198 -4.60 -28.95 -0.06
N GLY A 199 -5.65 -28.47 -0.73
CA GLY A 199 -5.56 -27.27 -1.57
C GLY A 199 -5.22 -26.02 -0.78
N SER A 200 -5.88 -25.79 0.36
CA SER A 200 -5.60 -24.61 1.20
C SER A 200 -4.14 -24.60 1.70
N VAL A 201 -3.65 -25.73 2.21
CA VAL A 201 -2.28 -25.85 2.73
C VAL A 201 -1.24 -25.71 1.63
N ILE A 202 -1.41 -26.42 0.51
CA ILE A 202 -0.48 -26.38 -0.61
C ILE A 202 -0.46 -24.97 -1.20
N SER A 203 -1.60 -24.33 -1.36
CA SER A 203 -1.68 -22.98 -1.92
C SER A 203 -1.02 -21.91 -1.05
N TYR A 204 -1.10 -22.03 0.27
CA TYR A 204 -0.38 -21.17 1.19
C TYR A 204 1.14 -21.29 0.99
N ASN A 205 1.65 -22.52 0.88
CA ASN A 205 3.06 -22.79 0.63
C ASN A 205 3.52 -22.31 -0.76
N ILE A 206 2.73 -22.58 -1.81
CA ILE A 206 3.00 -22.11 -3.17
C ILE A 206 3.06 -20.59 -3.22
N TYR A 207 2.16 -19.89 -2.52
CA TYR A 207 2.17 -18.44 -2.45
C TYR A 207 3.49 -17.92 -1.86
N TRP A 208 4.00 -18.52 -0.78
CA TRP A 208 5.31 -18.17 -0.22
C TRP A 208 6.46 -18.46 -1.18
N LEU A 209 6.45 -19.60 -1.86
CA LEU A 209 7.44 -19.93 -2.88
C LEU A 209 7.43 -18.92 -4.03
N MET A 210 6.25 -18.48 -4.47
CA MET A 210 6.09 -17.44 -5.49
C MET A 210 6.68 -16.11 -5.03
N ILE A 211 6.45 -15.70 -3.77
CA ILE A 211 7.05 -14.49 -3.21
C ILE A 211 8.57 -14.59 -3.14
N ILE A 212 9.11 -15.72 -2.68
CA ILE A 212 10.56 -15.97 -2.62
C ILE A 212 11.16 -15.90 -4.03
N ALA A 213 10.56 -16.59 -5.01
CA ALA A 213 11.02 -16.58 -6.40
C ALA A 213 10.99 -15.15 -6.99
N LEU A 214 9.94 -14.38 -6.70
CA LEU A 214 9.82 -12.99 -7.12
C LEU A 214 10.93 -12.13 -6.53
N PHE A 215 11.22 -12.24 -5.23
CA PHE A 215 12.30 -11.49 -4.58
C PHE A 215 13.67 -11.89 -5.10
N ILE A 216 13.91 -13.19 -5.31
CA ILE A 216 15.14 -13.68 -5.95
C ILE A 216 15.27 -13.07 -7.35
N GLY A 217 14.20 -13.07 -8.16
CA GLY A 217 14.19 -12.46 -9.49
C GLY A 217 14.50 -10.96 -9.45
N LEU A 218 13.89 -10.22 -8.52
CA LEU A 218 14.16 -8.78 -8.33
C LEU A 218 15.61 -8.51 -7.91
N LEU A 219 16.15 -9.30 -6.98
CA LEU A 219 17.54 -9.20 -6.53
C LEU A 219 18.52 -9.57 -7.64
N TRP A 220 18.19 -10.57 -8.45
CA TRP A 220 19.00 -11.01 -9.58
C TRP A 220 19.08 -9.94 -10.67
N ILE A 221 17.96 -9.27 -10.97
CA ILE A 221 17.91 -8.12 -11.89
C ILE A 221 18.76 -6.96 -11.35
N GLU A 222 18.70 -6.70 -10.04
CA GLU A 222 19.48 -5.63 -9.42
C GLU A 222 20.99 -5.92 -9.47
N ARG A 223 21.41 -7.16 -9.19
CA ARG A 223 22.83 -7.58 -9.29
C ARG A 223 23.37 -7.55 -10.72
N ARG A 224 22.54 -7.80 -11.73
CA ARG A 224 22.93 -7.75 -13.15
C ARG A 224 22.90 -6.35 -13.78
N GLY A 225 22.74 -5.29 -12.99
CA GLY A 225 22.84 -3.92 -13.50
C GLY A 225 21.59 -3.40 -14.21
N GLY A 226 20.39 -3.90 -13.85
CA GLY A 226 19.13 -3.24 -14.18
C GLY A 226 18.65 -3.36 -15.63
N SER A 227 19.20 -4.27 -16.43
CA SER A 227 18.63 -4.57 -17.76
C SER A 227 17.48 -5.56 -17.62
N ILE A 228 16.27 -5.04 -17.57
CA ILE A 228 15.06 -5.79 -17.93
C ILE A 228 15.13 -5.91 -19.46
N PRO A 229 15.12 -7.12 -20.06
CA PRO A 229 15.32 -7.27 -21.51
C PRO A 229 14.31 -6.47 -22.35
N PHE A 230 13.15 -6.11 -21.79
CA PHE A 230 12.11 -5.33 -22.47
C PHE A 230 12.15 -3.81 -22.27
N ILE A 231 12.90 -3.26 -21.31
CA ILE A 231 12.81 -1.83 -20.90
C ILE A 231 14.14 -1.06 -21.05
N GLY A 232 15.16 -1.69 -21.67
CA GLY A 232 16.47 -1.07 -21.90
C GLY A 232 16.46 0.26 -22.67
N ARG A 233 15.39 0.60 -23.41
CA ARG A 233 15.28 1.87 -24.17
C ARG A 233 15.04 3.12 -23.31
N PHE A 234 14.69 3.00 -22.04
CA PHE A 234 14.34 4.15 -21.17
C PHE A 234 15.33 4.43 -20.03
N GLN A 235 16.51 3.81 -20.03
CA GLN A 235 17.53 4.10 -19.02
C GLN A 235 18.12 5.50 -19.21
N LYS A 236 17.48 6.50 -18.60
CA LYS A 236 18.06 7.83 -18.39
C LYS A 236 19.31 7.69 -17.52
N LYS A 237 20.39 8.37 -17.91
CA LYS A 237 21.67 8.51 -17.18
C LYS A 237 21.37 8.72 -15.69
N GLN A 238 21.79 7.77 -14.84
CA GLN A 238 21.68 7.93 -13.39
C GLN A 238 22.53 9.13 -12.97
N LEU A 239 21.88 10.11 -12.34
CA LEU A 239 22.55 11.26 -11.76
C LEU A 239 23.45 10.79 -10.60
N SER A 240 24.70 11.26 -10.54
CA SER A 240 25.62 10.88 -9.46
C SER A 240 25.08 11.33 -8.11
N ALA A 241 25.33 10.56 -7.05
CA ALA A 241 24.91 10.93 -5.69
C ALA A 241 25.42 12.33 -5.28
N ARG A 242 26.63 12.70 -5.72
CA ARG A 242 27.20 14.03 -5.47
C ARG A 242 26.44 15.15 -6.17
N GLU A 243 26.08 14.93 -7.44
CA GLU A 243 25.32 15.90 -8.24
C GLU A 243 23.89 16.07 -7.69
N ALA A 244 23.27 14.98 -7.21
CA ALA A 244 21.98 15.01 -6.56
C ALA A 244 21.99 15.85 -5.27
N ASP A 245 22.99 15.65 -4.41
CA ASP A 245 23.14 16.42 -3.16
C ASP A 245 23.42 17.90 -3.44
N GLU A 246 24.20 18.20 -4.47
CA GLU A 246 24.48 19.58 -4.87
C GLU A 246 23.21 20.30 -5.36
N LEU A 247 22.39 19.65 -6.18
CA LEU A 247 21.09 20.20 -6.61
C LEU A 247 20.17 20.49 -5.44
N VAL A 248 20.11 19.59 -4.45
CA VAL A 248 19.29 19.79 -3.26
C VAL A 248 19.79 20.97 -2.43
N ARG A 249 21.11 21.07 -2.19
CA ARG A 249 21.70 22.22 -1.48
C ARG A 249 21.45 23.55 -2.20
N ARG A 250 21.52 23.56 -3.52
CA ARG A 250 21.20 24.77 -4.31
C ARG A 250 19.73 25.15 -4.15
N ALA A 251 18.81 24.20 -4.22
CA ALA A 251 17.39 24.44 -4.01
C ALA A 251 17.09 24.98 -2.60
N GLU A 252 17.73 24.43 -1.56
CA GLU A 252 17.62 24.93 -0.18
C GLU A 252 18.07 26.39 -0.06
N LYS A 253 19.23 26.74 -0.65
CA LYS A 253 19.72 28.13 -0.66
C LYS A 253 18.76 29.08 -1.38
N THR A 254 18.24 28.69 -2.54
CA THR A 254 17.26 29.49 -3.29
C THR A 254 15.99 29.71 -2.47
N THR A 255 15.48 28.66 -1.81
CA THR A 255 14.27 28.75 -0.98
C THR A 255 14.50 29.65 0.25
N ALA A 256 15.67 29.54 0.89
CA ALA A 256 16.05 30.39 2.03
C ALA A 256 16.19 31.87 1.63
N ASN A 257 16.77 32.16 0.45
CA ASN A 257 16.87 33.51 -0.07
C ASN A 257 15.50 34.14 -0.37
N ILE A 258 14.56 33.35 -0.92
CA ILE A 258 13.17 33.79 -1.15
C ILE A 258 12.46 34.07 0.18
N ALA A 259 12.68 33.24 1.21
CA ALA A 259 12.05 33.41 2.52
C ALA A 259 12.56 34.63 3.30
N LEU A 260 13.82 35.05 3.08
CA LEU A 260 14.43 36.21 3.73
C LEU A 260 14.06 37.55 3.09
N ASN A 261 13.72 37.57 1.79
CA ASN A 261 13.29 38.77 1.06
C ASN A 261 11.85 38.65 0.51
N PRO A 262 10.81 38.50 1.36
CA PRO A 262 9.44 38.34 0.88
C PRO A 262 8.84 39.62 0.25
N VAL A 263 9.45 40.79 0.48
CA VAL A 263 8.88 42.12 0.12
C VAL A 263 9.27 42.57 -1.29
N GLU A 264 10.45 42.23 -1.81
CA GLU A 264 10.89 42.69 -3.14
C GLU A 264 10.10 42.08 -4.31
N ASP A 265 9.50 40.90 -4.12
CA ASP A 265 8.76 40.19 -5.16
C ASP A 265 7.28 40.60 -5.23
N VAL A 266 6.71 41.10 -4.12
CA VAL A 266 5.34 41.67 -4.12
C VAL A 266 5.33 43.05 -4.76
N GLU A 267 6.35 43.88 -4.51
CA GLU A 267 6.42 45.25 -5.02
C GLU A 267 6.72 45.33 -6.53
N LYS A 268 7.36 44.31 -7.12
CA LYS A 268 7.55 44.19 -8.59
C LYS A 268 6.31 43.71 -9.35
N SER A 269 5.23 43.33 -8.67
CA SER A 269 4.02 42.75 -9.28
C SER A 269 2.92 43.75 -9.64
N SER A 270 3.06 45.04 -9.31
CA SER A 270 2.12 46.10 -9.69
C SER A 270 2.64 46.97 -10.84
N PRO A 271 2.22 46.76 -12.10
CA PRO A 271 2.27 47.79 -13.11
C PRO A 271 0.97 48.60 -13.02
N ILE A 272 0.89 49.55 -12.09
CA ILE A 272 -0.12 50.61 -12.17
C ILE A 272 0.61 51.87 -12.66
N PRO A 273 0.56 52.19 -13.96
CA PRO A 273 0.91 53.54 -14.39
C PRO A 273 -0.14 54.50 -13.81
N ARG A 274 0.35 55.55 -13.11
CA ARG A 274 -0.46 56.74 -12.84
C ARG A 274 -0.73 57.50 -14.13
#